data_AF-A0A0Q4UN28-F1
#
_entry.id   AF-A0A0Q4UN28-F1
#
_cell.length_a   1.000
_cell.length_b   1.000
_cell.length_c   1.000
_cell.angle_alpha   90.00
_cell.angle_beta   90.00
_cell.angle_gamma   90.00
#
_symmetry.space_group_name_H-M   'P 1'
#
loop_
_entity.id
_entity.type
_entity.pdbx_description
1 polymer ?
#
loop_
_entity_poly.entity_id
_entity_poly.type
_entity_poly.pdbx_seq_one_letter_code
_entity_poly.pdbx_strand_id
1 'polypeptide(L)'
;MSDEALLDAFVEQCLRDDVSLVAVVGPGCSRIEDVIDEIVVGDGNDPTRFLCTTSHPDQPFEDVMNMAIIWEYERGDPVEEVRL
;
A
#
# COMPACT_ATOMS: atom_id res chain seq x y z
N MET A 1 -12.14 -2.98 11.91
CA MET A 1 -12.62 -3.53 10.63
C MET A 1 -12.36 -2.43 9.65
N SER A 2 -11.49 -2.67 8.66
CA SER A 2 -11.24 -1.63 7.66
C SER A 2 -12.45 -1.46 6.78
N ASP A 3 -12.82 -0.21 6.50
CA ASP A 3 -13.88 0.06 5.55
C ASP A 3 -13.28 0.03 4.14
N GLU A 4 -13.50 -1.08 3.43
CA GLU A 4 -13.04 -1.23 2.03
C GLU A 4 -13.57 -0.12 1.12
N ALA A 5 -14.67 0.55 1.48
CA ALA A 5 -15.17 1.71 0.75
C ALA A 5 -14.22 2.92 0.78
N LEU A 6 -13.22 2.92 1.68
CA LEU A 6 -12.18 3.95 1.75
C LEU A 6 -10.94 3.61 0.92
N LEU A 7 -10.79 2.37 0.44
CA LEU A 7 -9.58 1.91 -0.27
C LEU A 7 -9.39 2.63 -1.60
N ASP A 8 -10.44 2.77 -2.42
CA ASP A 8 -10.37 3.50 -3.69
C ASP A 8 -9.80 4.91 -3.51
N ALA A 9 -10.38 5.68 -2.59
CA ALA A 9 -9.95 7.06 -2.34
C ALA A 9 -8.52 7.12 -1.79
N PHE A 10 -8.13 6.16 -0.96
CA PHE A 10 -6.78 6.04 -0.41
C PHE A 10 -5.75 5.73 -1.51
N VAL A 11 -6.00 4.70 -2.33
CA VAL A 11 -5.08 4.30 -3.41
C VAL A 11 -4.92 5.41 -4.45
N GLU A 12 -6.02 6.08 -4.84
CA GLU A 12 -5.95 7.22 -5.75
C GLU A 12 -5.19 8.41 -5.15
N GLN A 13 -5.16 8.55 -3.82
CA GLN A 13 -4.32 9.55 -3.15
C GLN A 13 -2.85 9.14 -3.18
N CYS A 14 -2.54 7.87 -2.87
CA CYS A 14 -1.19 7.33 -2.96
C CYS A 14 -0.58 7.52 -4.36
N LEU A 15 -1.33 7.22 -5.42
CA LEU A 15 -0.90 7.40 -6.80
C LEU A 15 -0.64 8.88 -7.14
N ARG A 16 -1.47 9.80 -6.61
CA ARG A 16 -1.29 11.26 -6.82
C ARG A 16 -0.08 11.81 -6.07
N ASP A 17 0.26 11.21 -4.94
CA ASP A 17 1.36 11.63 -4.07
C ASP A 17 2.69 10.94 -4.42
N ASP A 18 2.74 10.16 -5.52
CA ASP A 18 3.91 9.37 -5.94
C ASP A 18 4.42 8.42 -4.83
N VAL A 19 3.48 7.87 -4.05
CA VAL A 19 3.81 6.84 -3.06
C VAL A 19 4.41 5.64 -3.78
N SER A 20 5.54 5.19 -3.29
CA SER A 20 6.30 4.07 -3.87
C SER A 20 5.81 2.70 -3.40
N LEU A 21 5.25 2.61 -2.19
CA LEU A 21 4.92 1.36 -1.52
C LEU A 21 3.71 1.53 -0.59
N VAL A 22 2.76 0.59 -0.67
CA VAL A 22 1.77 0.31 0.36
C VAL A 22 1.99 -1.09 0.92
N ALA A 23 2.39 -1.16 2.20
CA ALA A 23 2.54 -2.42 2.93
C ALA A 23 1.33 -2.67 3.84
N VAL A 24 0.62 -3.78 3.61
CA VAL A 24 -0.60 -4.14 4.34
C VAL A 24 -0.30 -5.27 5.34
N VAL A 25 -0.60 -5.05 6.62
CA VAL A 25 -0.26 -5.98 7.70
C VAL A 25 -1.49 -6.46 8.46
N GLY A 26 -1.51 -7.75 8.79
CA GLY A 26 -2.52 -8.37 9.66
C GLY A 26 -3.51 -9.30 8.94
N PRO A 27 -4.48 -9.87 9.69
CA PRO A 27 -5.35 -10.91 9.15
C PRO A 27 -6.16 -10.44 7.94
N GLY A 28 -6.07 -11.19 6.84
CA GLY A 28 -6.79 -10.89 5.60
C GLY A 28 -6.16 -9.81 4.73
N CYS A 29 -4.94 -9.34 5.06
CA CYS A 29 -4.22 -8.33 4.29
C CYS A 29 -4.00 -8.71 2.83
N SER A 30 -3.81 -9.99 2.49
CA SER A 30 -3.61 -10.42 1.11
C SER A 30 -4.82 -10.13 0.22
N ARG A 31 -6.04 -10.24 0.76
CA ARG A 31 -7.24 -9.83 0.02
C ARG A 31 -7.31 -8.31 -0.16
N ILE A 32 -6.84 -7.55 0.82
CA ILE A 32 -6.78 -6.09 0.71
C ILE A 32 -5.74 -5.68 -0.34
N GLU A 33 -4.58 -6.34 -0.36
CA GLU A 33 -3.57 -6.18 -1.41
C GLU A 33 -4.14 -6.49 -2.80
N ASP A 34 -4.86 -7.59 -2.98
CA ASP A 34 -5.51 -7.92 -4.26
C ASP A 34 -6.45 -6.79 -4.74
N VAL A 35 -7.20 -6.17 -3.83
CA VAL A 35 -8.08 -5.03 -4.16
C VAL A 35 -7.27 -3.78 -4.50
N ILE A 36 -6.20 -3.49 -3.75
CA ILE A 36 -5.30 -2.36 -4.07
C ILE A 36 -4.69 -2.55 -5.46
N ASP A 37 -4.20 -3.75 -5.78
CA ASP A 37 -3.61 -4.06 -7.09
C ASP A 37 -4.63 -3.86 -8.22
N GLU A 38 -5.88 -4.29 -8.03
CA GLU A 38 -6.96 -4.05 -9.00
C GLU A 38 -7.20 -2.55 -9.22
N ILE A 39 -7.23 -1.75 -8.15
CA ILE A 39 -7.39 -0.29 -8.25
C ILE A 39 -6.19 0.35 -8.97
N VAL A 40 -4.96 -0.07 -8.65
CA VAL A 40 -3.74 0.45 -9.30
C VAL A 40 -3.76 0.19 -10.80
N VAL A 41 -4.06 -1.05 -11.21
CA VAL A 41 -4.20 -1.44 -12.63
C VAL A 41 -5.27 -0.60 -13.34
N GLY A 42 -6.39 -0.32 -12.67
CA GLY A 42 -7.48 0.46 -13.22
C GLY A 42 -8.02 -0.14 -14.51
N ASP A 43 -8.11 0.66 -15.58
CA ASP A 43 -8.53 0.19 -16.91
C ASP A 43 -7.38 -0.36 -17.78
N GLY A 44 -6.15 -0.36 -17.26
CA GLY A 44 -4.95 -0.83 -17.95
C GLY A 44 -4.44 0.08 -19.07
N ASN A 45 -5.02 1.26 -19.28
CA ASN A 45 -4.60 2.18 -20.36
C ASN A 45 -3.56 3.22 -19.93
N ASP A 46 -3.39 3.43 -18.62
CA ASP A 46 -2.42 4.37 -18.07
C ASP A 46 -1.21 3.63 -17.49
N PRO A 47 -0.10 3.52 -18.25
CA PRO A 47 1.11 2.83 -17.78
C PRO A 47 1.87 3.63 -16.71
N THR A 48 1.45 4.85 -16.39
CA THR A 48 2.08 5.67 -15.35
C THR A 48 1.54 5.37 -13.95
N ARG A 49 0.41 4.65 -13.85
CA ARG A 49 -0.14 4.17 -12.59
C ARG A 49 0.71 3.02 -12.07
N PHE A 50 1.60 3.34 -11.14
CA PHE A 50 2.50 2.36 -10.52
C PHE A 50 2.59 2.61 -9.01
N LEU A 51 2.38 1.53 -8.25
CA LEU A 51 2.48 1.51 -6.80
C LEU A 51 2.90 0.10 -6.41
N CYS A 52 4.00 -0.07 -5.67
CA CYS A 52 4.34 -1.38 -5.13
C CYS A 52 3.43 -1.72 -3.95
N THR A 53 3.09 -2.99 -3.83
CA THR A 53 2.27 -3.52 -2.75
C THR A 53 2.96 -4.73 -2.11
N THR A 54 2.76 -4.88 -0.80
CA THR A 54 3.16 -6.09 -0.07
C THR A 54 2.12 -6.44 0.98
N SER A 55 1.81 -7.74 1.15
CA SER A 55 0.97 -8.23 2.25
C SER A 55 1.71 -9.09 3.27
N HIS A 56 1.39 -8.88 4.55
CA HIS A 56 2.11 -9.42 5.70
C HIS A 56 1.12 -10.01 6.73
N PRO A 57 0.58 -11.22 6.49
CA PRO A 57 -0.51 -11.77 7.32
C PRO A 57 -0.06 -12.18 8.72
N ASP A 58 1.18 -12.68 8.84
CA ASP A 58 1.71 -13.28 10.07
C ASP A 58 2.93 -12.55 10.65
N GLN A 59 3.34 -11.44 10.03
CA GLN A 59 4.51 -10.69 10.48
C GLN A 59 4.14 -9.64 11.55
N PRO A 60 5.00 -9.43 12.56
CA PRO A 60 4.84 -8.33 13.49
C PRO A 60 4.80 -6.98 12.78
N PHE A 61 3.95 -6.08 13.26
CA PHE A 61 3.84 -4.71 12.74
C PHE A 61 5.20 -3.99 12.68
N GLU A 62 6.01 -4.13 13.73
CA GLU A 62 7.33 -3.48 13.81
C GLU A 62 8.29 -3.95 12.70
N ASP A 63 8.23 -5.23 12.32
CA ASP A 63 9.07 -5.78 11.26
C ASP A 63 8.66 -5.22 9.89
N VAL A 64 7.36 -5.09 9.65
CA VAL A 64 6.82 -4.49 8.41
C VAL A 64 7.13 -3.00 8.33
N MET A 65 6.99 -2.27 9.44
CA MET A 65 7.35 -0.86 9.52
C MET A 65 8.85 -0.65 9.24
N ASN A 66 9.72 -1.47 9.84
CA ASN A 66 11.16 -1.42 9.57
C ASN A 66 11.47 -1.72 8.10
N MET A 67 10.77 -2.68 7.49
CA MET A 67 10.92 -2.96 6.05
C MET A 67 10.54 -1.76 5.19
N ALA A 68 9.42 -1.09 5.48
CA ALA A 68 8.97 0.09 4.74
C ALA A 68 9.97 1.26 4.89
N ILE A 69 10.52 1.46 6.08
CA ILE A 69 11.58 2.46 6.32
C ILE A 69 12.84 2.14 5.52
N ILE A 70 13.24 0.86 5.45
CA ILE A 70 14.41 0.43 4.65
C ILE A 70 14.14 0.62 3.16
N TRP A 71 12.93 0.32 2.70
CA TRP A 71 12.52 0.50 1.31
C TRP A 71 12.68 1.96 0.86
N GLU A 72 12.24 2.90 1.69
CA GLU A 72 12.31 4.35 1.40
C GLU A 72 13.66 4.99 1.74
N TYR A 73 14.64 4.24 2.26
CA TYR A 73 15.89 4.80 2.76
C TYR A 73 16.65 5.64 1.72
N GLU A 74 16.64 5.22 0.44
CA GLU A 74 17.34 5.95 -0.63
C GLU A 74 16.62 7.24 -1.05
N ARG A 75 15.28 7.23 -1.02
CA ARG A 75 14.45 8.39 -1.37
C ARG A 75 14.39 9.40 -0.24
N GLY A 76 14.45 8.92 1.01
CA GLY A 76 14.33 9.74 2.21
C GLY A 76 12.92 10.29 2.45
N ASP A 77 11.93 9.73 1.77
CA ASP A 77 10.51 10.08 1.92
C ASP A 77 9.97 9.50 3.25
N PRO A 78 8.98 10.16 3.88
CA PRO A 78 8.42 9.69 5.15
C PRO A 78 7.59 8.41 4.96
N VAL A 79 7.62 7.54 5.97
CA VAL A 79 6.73 6.38 6.09
C VAL A 79 5.62 6.70 7.09
N GLU A 80 4.38 6.42 6.72
CA GLU A 80 3.19 6.71 7.53
C GLU A 80 2.40 5.43 7.84
N GLU A 81 1.97 5.27 9.11
CA GLU A 81 1.00 4.25 9.50
C GLU A 81 -0.42 4.77 9.23
N VAL A 82 -1.18 4.04 8.40
CA VAL A 82 -2.57 4.36 8.09
C VAL A 82 -3.49 3.27 8.62
N ARG A 83 -4.61 3.68 9.24
CA ARG A 83 -5.67 2.78 9.71
C ARG A 83 -6.97 3.11 9.00
N LEU A 84 -7.39 2.22 8.12
CA LEU A 84 -8.66 2.28 7.39
C LEU A 84 -9.71 1.40 8.07
#